data_AF-A0A5C7VM39-F1
#
_entry.id   AF-A0A5C7VM39-F1
#
_cell.length_a   1.000
_cell.length_b   1.000
_cell.length_c   1.000
_cell.angle_alpha   90.00
_cell.angle_beta   90.00
_cell.angle_gamma   90.00
#
_symmetry.space_group_name_H-M   'P 1'
#
loop_
_entity.id
_entity.type
_entity.pdbx_description
1 polymer ?
#
loop_
_entity_poly.entity_id
_entity_poly.type
_entity_poly.pdbx_seq_one_letter_code
_entity_poly.pdbx_strand_id
1 'polypeptide(L)'
;MIKGLNWGLSIIIKRREIVSKLRVTTINMCFLLVISGCSSTEVVQQPNLNVSIGQQFIDLKKAYDSGALTEKEFQRQKARLIDSIR
;
A
#
# COMPACT_ATOMS: atom_id res chain seq x y z
N MET A 1 -27.55 -7.16 -57.74
CA MET A 1 -26.38 -7.67 -56.99
C MET A 1 -25.72 -6.52 -56.19
N ILE A 2 -26.34 -5.99 -55.12
CA ILE A 2 -25.83 -4.81 -54.35
C ILE A 2 -26.10 -4.91 -52.82
N LYS A 3 -26.50 -6.07 -52.27
CA LYS A 3 -26.82 -6.20 -50.83
C LYS A 3 -25.62 -6.49 -49.92
N GLY A 4 -24.47 -6.87 -50.48
CA GLY A 4 -23.27 -7.23 -49.72
C GLY A 4 -22.48 -6.04 -49.13
N LEU A 5 -22.61 -4.84 -49.71
CA LEU A 5 -21.83 -3.66 -49.29
C LEU A 5 -22.40 -2.97 -48.04
N ASN A 6 -23.73 -3.00 -47.85
CA ASN A 6 -24.40 -2.33 -46.72
C ASN A 6 -24.21 -3.10 -45.40
N TRP A 7 -24.08 -4.43 -45.48
CA TRP A 7 -23.85 -5.30 -44.32
C TRP A 7 -22.44 -5.15 -43.73
N GLY A 8 -21.42 -4.92 -44.57
CA GLY A 8 -20.03 -4.76 -44.13
C GLY A 8 -19.78 -3.51 -43.30
N LEU A 9 -20.38 -2.36 -43.69
CA LEU A 9 -20.26 -1.11 -42.93
C LEU A 9 -20.91 -1.22 -41.54
N SER A 10 -22.06 -1.89 -41.45
CA SER A 10 -22.77 -2.06 -40.17
C SER A 10 -21.94 -2.86 -39.14
N ILE A 11 -21.20 -3.87 -39.59
CA ILE A 11 -20.29 -4.68 -38.76
C ILE A 11 -19.08 -3.88 -38.28
N ILE A 12 -18.50 -3.03 -39.14
CA ILE A 12 -17.33 -2.21 -38.81
C ILE A 12 -17.71 -1.08 -37.84
N ILE A 13 -18.89 -0.46 -38.02
CA ILE A 13 -19.42 0.57 -37.11
C ILE A 13 -19.74 -0.04 -35.74
N LYS A 14 -20.35 -1.24 -35.69
CA LYS A 14 -20.63 -1.97 -34.43
C LYS A 14 -19.34 -2.35 -33.69
N ARG A 15 -18.30 -2.80 -34.40
CA ARG A 15 -16.98 -3.07 -33.80
C ARG A 15 -16.34 -1.82 -33.19
N ARG A 16 -16.50 -0.65 -33.83
CA ARG A 16 -15.97 0.64 -33.34
C ARG A 16 -16.65 1.10 -32.05
N GLU A 17 -17.96 0.90 -31.92
CA GLU A 17 -18.73 1.14 -30.69
C GLU A 17 -18.40 0.16 -29.56
N ILE A 18 -18.16 -1.11 -29.88
CA ILE A 18 -17.83 -2.14 -28.87
C ILE A 18 -16.43 -1.86 -28.29
N VAL A 19 -15.44 -1.51 -29.12
CA VAL A 19 -14.10 -1.17 -28.61
C VAL A 19 -14.07 0.16 -27.85
N SER A 20 -14.93 1.14 -28.20
CA SER A 20 -15.01 2.40 -27.44
C SER A 20 -15.65 2.18 -26.08
N LYS A 21 -16.75 1.40 -26.01
CA LYS A 21 -17.41 1.01 -24.76
C LYS A 21 -16.47 0.16 -23.89
N LEU A 22 -15.74 -0.78 -24.47
CA LEU A 22 -14.77 -1.62 -23.77
C LEU A 22 -13.62 -0.79 -23.17
N ARG A 23 -13.08 0.20 -23.91
CA ARG A 23 -12.02 1.10 -23.40
C ARG A 23 -12.50 1.95 -22.23
N VAL A 24 -13.71 2.49 -22.29
CA VAL A 24 -14.28 3.31 -21.20
C VAL A 24 -14.56 2.45 -19.96
N THR A 25 -15.08 1.23 -20.14
CA THR A 25 -15.35 0.31 -19.03
C THR A 25 -14.06 -0.14 -18.33
N THR A 26 -12.98 -0.41 -19.06
CA THR A 26 -11.69 -0.79 -18.45
C THR A 26 -11.10 0.34 -17.61
N ILE A 27 -11.14 1.59 -18.10
CA ILE A 27 -10.61 2.74 -17.35
C ILE A 27 -11.42 2.98 -16.07
N ASN A 28 -12.75 2.91 -16.14
CA ASN A 28 -13.62 3.06 -14.98
C ASN A 28 -13.39 1.98 -13.92
N MET A 29 -13.14 0.73 -14.34
CA MET A 29 -12.84 -0.38 -13.43
C MET A 29 -11.49 -0.20 -12.72
N CYS A 30 -10.45 0.25 -13.43
CA CYS A 30 -9.16 0.56 -12.80
C CYS A 30 -9.27 1.71 -11.78
N PHE A 31 -10.09 2.73 -12.05
CA PHE A 31 -10.29 3.86 -11.14
C PHE A 31 -10.97 3.42 -9.83
N LEU A 32 -11.95 2.51 -9.90
CA LEU A 32 -12.60 1.96 -8.70
C LEU A 32 -11.65 1.11 -7.84
N LEU A 33 -10.71 0.37 -8.45
CA LEU A 33 -9.71 -0.42 -7.71
C LEU A 33 -8.73 0.48 -6.93
N VAL A 34 -8.31 1.60 -7.51
CA VAL A 34 -7.41 2.56 -6.83
C VAL A 34 -8.09 3.18 -5.61
N ILE A 35 -9.40 3.48 -5.67
CA ILE A 35 -10.12 4.08 -4.54
C ILE A 35 -10.34 3.06 -3.41
N SER A 36 -10.55 1.77 -3.73
CA SER A 36 -10.69 0.72 -2.71
C SER A 36 -9.41 0.43 -1.92
N GLY A 37 -8.25 0.85 -2.42
CA GLY A 37 -6.97 0.78 -1.71
C GLY A 37 -6.66 2.01 -0.84
N CYS A 38 -7.46 3.07 -0.93
CA CYS A 38 -7.25 4.33 -0.18
C CYS A 38 -8.25 4.46 0.99
N SER A 39 -8.53 3.35 1.67
CA SER A 39 -9.19 3.36 2.97
C SER A 39 -8.45 2.43 3.93
N SER A 40 -7.15 2.71 4.12
CA SER A 40 -6.50 2.37 5.39
C SER A 40 -7.05 3.31 6.46
N THR A 41 -8.28 3.06 6.91
CA THR A 41 -8.53 3.17 8.33
C THR A 41 -7.84 1.97 8.95
N GLU A 42 -6.51 1.99 8.94
CA GLU A 42 -5.75 1.31 9.96
C GLU A 42 -6.17 1.97 11.25
N VAL A 43 -7.25 1.43 11.83
CA VAL A 43 -7.41 1.43 13.26
C VAL A 43 -6.07 0.90 13.71
N VAL A 44 -5.23 1.81 14.21
CA VAL A 44 -4.05 1.42 14.96
C VAL A 44 -4.63 0.68 16.15
N GLN A 45 -4.94 -0.61 15.97
CA GLN A 45 -4.71 -1.61 16.98
C GLN A 45 -3.25 -1.35 17.31
N GLN A 46 -3.02 -0.52 18.33
CA GLN A 46 -1.73 -0.41 18.98
C GLN A 46 -1.38 -1.87 19.21
N PRO A 47 -0.43 -2.43 18.45
CA PRO A 47 -0.16 -3.86 18.50
C PRO A 47 0.32 -4.03 19.91
N ASN A 48 -0.55 -4.56 20.76
CA ASN A 48 -0.37 -4.84 22.17
C ASN A 48 1.06 -4.53 22.57
N LEU A 49 1.35 -3.26 22.90
CA LEU A 49 2.70 -2.76 23.19
C LEU A 49 3.13 -3.28 24.57
N ASN A 50 2.84 -4.55 24.82
CA ASN A 50 3.33 -5.35 25.90
C ASN A 50 4.50 -6.22 25.42
N VAL A 51 5.26 -5.76 24.41
CA VAL A 51 6.71 -5.92 24.57
C VAL A 51 7.06 -5.13 25.82
N SER A 52 7.23 -5.86 26.93
CA SER A 52 7.68 -5.27 28.19
C SER A 52 8.81 -4.30 27.87
N ILE A 53 8.76 -3.10 28.43
CA ILE A 53 9.82 -2.09 28.27
C ILE A 53 11.21 -2.73 28.49
N GLY A 54 11.31 -3.74 29.35
CA GLY A 54 12.52 -4.56 29.52
C GLY A 54 13.03 -5.23 28.24
N GLN A 55 12.16 -5.76 27.38
CA GLN A 55 12.54 -6.33 26.08
C GLN A 55 13.14 -5.27 25.16
N GLN A 56 12.58 -4.05 25.16
CA GLN A 56 13.12 -2.95 24.36
C GLN A 56 14.53 -2.53 24.84
N PHE A 57 14.78 -2.55 26.15
CA PHE A 57 16.13 -2.33 26.68
C PHE A 57 17.11 -3.47 26.32
N ILE A 58 16.64 -4.72 26.33
CA ILE A 58 17.45 -5.89 25.95
C ILE A 58 17.84 -5.81 24.48
N ASP A 59 16.88 -5.52 23.60
CA ASP A 59 17.12 -5.40 22.17
C ASP A 59 18.05 -4.23 21.84
N LEU A 60 17.85 -3.09 22.50
CA LEU A 60 18.73 -1.94 22.36
C LEU A 60 20.17 -2.26 22.77
N LYS A 61 20.35 -2.99 23.88
CA LYS A 61 21.67 -3.45 24.33
C LYS A 61 22.28 -4.45 23.35
N LYS A 62 21.50 -5.39 22.84
CA LYS A 62 21.95 -6.39 21.87
C LYS A 62 22.46 -5.73 20.58
N ALA A 63 21.79 -4.69 20.10
CA ALA A 63 22.22 -3.93 18.93
C ALA A 63 23.54 -3.17 19.16
N TYR A 64 23.76 -2.66 20.38
CA TYR A 64 25.05 -2.07 20.75
C TYR A 64 26.15 -3.13 20.85
N ASP A 65 25.88 -4.25 21.53
CA ASP A 65 26.84 -5.35 21.71
C ASP A 65 27.21 -6.02 20.38
N SER A 66 26.31 -6.02 19.39
CA SER A 66 26.59 -6.50 18.03
C SER A 66 27.31 -5.46 17.14
N GLY A 67 27.62 -4.28 17.67
CA GLY A 67 28.25 -3.18 16.94
C GLY A 67 27.34 -2.48 15.92
N ALA A 68 26.04 -2.75 15.95
CA ALA A 68 25.07 -2.10 15.06
C ALA A 68 24.78 -0.64 15.48
N LEU A 69 25.11 -0.28 16.72
CA LEU A 69 25.01 1.09 17.25
C LEU A 69 26.36 1.55 17.79
N THR A 70 26.66 2.82 17.59
CA THR A 70 27.75 3.48 18.31
C THR A 70 27.33 3.78 19.77
N GLU A 71 28.31 3.96 20.66
CA GLU A 71 28.05 4.31 22.06
C GLU A 71 27.16 5.55 22.19
N LYS A 72 27.36 6.57 21.35
CA LYS A 72 26.55 7.79 21.35
C LYS A 72 25.09 7.51 20.99
N GLU A 73 24.85 6.64 20.02
CA GLU A 73 23.49 6.27 19.59
C GLU A 73 22.80 5.38 20.61
N PHE A 74 23.55 4.49 21.25
CA PHE A 74 23.06 3.67 22.36
C PHE A 74 22.60 4.55 23.53
N GLN A 75 23.43 5.48 23.99
CA GLN A 75 23.05 6.38 25.10
C GLN A 75 21.86 7.27 24.76
N ARG A 76 21.81 7.81 23.54
CA ARG A 76 20.69 8.65 23.09
C ARG A 76 19.38 7.86 23.04
N GLN A 77 19.42 6.60 22.62
CA GLN A 77 18.24 5.73 22.58
C GLN A 77 17.81 5.28 23.96
N LYS A 78 18.79 4.96 24.83
CA LYS A 78 18.54 4.60 26.23
C LYS A 78 17.83 5.73 26.97
N ALA A 79 18.28 6.98 26.80
CA ALA A 79 17.62 8.15 27.39
C ALA A 79 16.16 8.29 26.93
N ARG A 80 15.90 8.19 25.61
CA ARG A 80 14.53 8.24 25.07
C ARG A 80 13.63 7.14 25.63
N LEU A 81 14.15 5.93 25.79
CA LEU A 81 13.39 4.81 26.31
C LEU A 81 13.05 4.99 27.80
N ILE A 82 13.97 5.56 28.59
CA ILE A 82 13.70 5.96 29.98
C ILE A 82 12.68 7.10 30.05
N ASP A 83 12.80 8.11 29.20
CA ASP A 83 11.86 9.24 29.17
C ASP A 83 10.45 8.80 28.78
N SER A 84 10.31 7.72 28.00
CA SER A 84 9.00 7.18 27.59
C SER A 84 8.20 6.52 28.72
N ILE A 85 8.85 6.21 29.85
CA ILE A 85 8.23 5.57 31.02
C ILE A 85 8.19 6.46 32.26
N ARG A 86 8.65 7.71 32.13
CA ARG A 86 8.64 8.71 33.19
C ARG A 86 7.39 9.56 33.10
#